data_AF-A0AAD7L315-F1
#
_entry.id   AF-A0AAD7L315-F1
#
_cell.length_a   1.000
_cell.length_b   1.000
_cell.length_c   1.000
_cell.angle_alpha   90.00
_cell.angle_beta   90.00
_cell.angle_gamma   90.00
#
_symmetry.space_group_name_H-M   'P 1'
#
loop_
_entity.id
_entity.type
_entity.pdbx_description
1 polymer ?
#
loop_
_entity_poly.entity_id
_entity_poly.type
_entity_poly.pdbx_seq_one_letter_code
_entity_poly.pdbx_strand_id
1 'polypeptide(L)'
;MVFFDIAISGNYAGRIVMELFTNTTPKTAENFRCLCTGEKGATKGGFADESYVNKLKVGSLMMIKKISIPDSNTTAFAIFTTDEDYWEGTNVVFGKVVDGFKVVEEMQKIGTEIGFIK
;
A
#
# COMPACT_ATOMS: atom_id res chain seq x y z
N MET A 1 -8.58 4.45 -9.65
CA MET A 1 -8.63 5.18 -8.37
C MET A 1 -9.35 4.31 -7.35
N VAL A 2 -8.89 4.29 -6.11
CA VAL A 2 -9.54 3.66 -4.96
C VAL A 2 -9.39 4.57 -3.74
N PHE A 3 -10.10 4.31 -2.65
CA PHE A 3 -10.01 5.13 -1.44
C PHE A 3 -10.18 4.31 -0.17
N PHE A 4 -9.70 4.88 0.94
CA PHE A 4 -10.00 4.44 2.30
C PHE A 4 -10.59 5.59 3.10
N ASP A 5 -11.70 5.33 3.79
CA ASP A 5 -12.15 6.16 4.89
C ASP A 5 -11.50 5.66 6.18
N ILE A 6 -10.73 6.53 6.83
CA ILE A 6 -9.93 6.19 8.01
C ILE A 6 -10.63 6.72 9.26
N ALA A 7 -10.70 5.86 10.28
CA ALA A 7 -11.04 6.27 11.63
C ALA A 7 -9.83 6.06 12.56
N ILE A 8 -9.54 7.05 13.39
CA ILE A 8 -8.50 6.99 14.44
C ILE A 8 -9.20 7.06 15.78
N SER A 9 -8.99 6.06 16.64
CA SER A 9 -9.65 5.95 17.95
C SER A 9 -11.18 6.09 17.87
N GLY A 10 -11.79 5.52 16.82
CA GLY A 10 -13.23 5.56 16.57
C GLY A 10 -13.77 6.85 15.94
N ASN A 11 -12.93 7.88 15.75
CA ASN A 11 -13.32 9.15 15.13
C ASN A 11 -12.91 9.19 13.67
N TYR A 12 -13.78 9.68 12.79
CA TYR A 12 -13.45 9.86 11.38
C TYR A 12 -12.28 10.84 11.23
N ALA A 13 -11.18 10.35 10.66
CA ALA A 13 -9.95 11.11 10.46
C ALA A 13 -9.84 11.70 9.05
N GLY A 14 -10.54 11.10 8.08
CA GLY A 14 -10.58 11.58 6.70
C GLY A 14 -10.50 10.45 5.68
N ARG A 15 -10.40 10.84 4.41
CA ARG A 15 -10.30 9.93 3.27
C ARG A 15 -8.92 10.00 2.64
N ILE A 16 -8.33 8.85 2.34
CA ILE A 16 -7.13 8.70 1.52
C ILE A 16 -7.56 8.24 0.13
N VAL A 17 -7.19 8.96 -0.91
CA VAL A 17 -7.46 8.59 -2.31
C VAL A 17 -6.18 8.15 -2.99
N MET A 18 -6.22 7.04 -3.72
CA MET A 18 -5.05 6.39 -4.29
C MET A 18 -5.24 6.14 -5.80
N GLU A 19 -4.22 6.47 -6.56
CA GLU A 19 -4.07 6.08 -7.96
C GLU A 19 -3.24 4.79 -8.04
N LEU A 20 -3.69 3.84 -8.86
CA LEU A 20 -3.02 2.55 -9.05
C LEU A 20 -2.35 2.54 -10.43
N PHE A 21 -1.12 2.04 -10.51
CA PHE A 21 -0.30 2.04 -11.72
C PHE A 21 -0.66 0.87 -12.64
N THR A 22 -1.86 0.90 -13.22
CA THR A 22 -2.36 -0.18 -14.08
C THR A 22 -1.53 -0.41 -15.36
N ASN A 23 -0.78 0.60 -15.81
CA ASN A 23 0.06 0.50 -17.00
C ASN A 23 1.38 -0.25 -16.74
N THR A 24 1.87 -0.27 -15.50
CA THR A 24 3.17 -0.89 -15.16
C THR A 24 3.03 -2.10 -14.23
N THR A 25 1.95 -2.16 -13.43
CA THR A 25 1.64 -3.26 -12.51
C THR A 25 0.14 -3.62 -12.53
N PRO A 26 -0.42 -4.04 -13.69
CA PRO A 26 -1.86 -4.30 -13.84
C PRO A 26 -2.41 -5.38 -12.88
N LYS A 27 -1.70 -6.49 -12.67
CA LYS A 27 -2.19 -7.58 -11.80
C LYS A 27 -2.19 -7.16 -10.34
N THR A 28 -1.14 -6.47 -9.91
CA THR A 28 -1.02 -5.94 -8.55
C THR A 28 -2.07 -4.88 -8.27
N ALA A 29 -2.28 -3.97 -9.22
CA ALA A 29 -3.33 -2.95 -9.16
C ALA A 29 -4.74 -3.57 -9.10
N GLU A 30 -5.02 -4.57 -9.94
CA GLU A 30 -6.32 -5.24 -9.95
C GLU A 30 -6.58 -6.02 -8.65
N ASN A 31 -5.55 -6.68 -8.09
CA ASN A 31 -5.65 -7.32 -6.77
C ASN A 31 -6.07 -6.30 -5.70
N PHE A 32 -5.37 -5.17 -5.63
CA PHE A 32 -5.67 -4.13 -4.65
C PHE A 32 -7.06 -3.51 -4.86
N ARG A 33 -7.46 -3.24 -6.11
CA ARG A 33 -8.80 -2.75 -6.44
C ARG A 33 -9.90 -3.71 -5.98
N CYS A 34 -9.73 -5.01 -6.22
CA CYS A 34 -10.68 -6.03 -5.77
C CYS A 34 -10.78 -6.08 -4.24
N LEU A 35 -9.65 -5.95 -3.53
CA LEU A 35 -9.64 -5.88 -2.07
C LEU A 35 -10.39 -4.66 -1.54
N CYS A 36 -10.24 -3.49 -2.17
CA CYS A 36 -10.98 -2.28 -1.77
C CYS A 36 -12.50 -2.41 -1.98
N THR A 37 -12.94 -3.11 -3.03
CA THR A 37 -14.37 -3.28 -3.35
C THR A 37 -15.02 -4.47 -2.63
N GLY A 38 -14.21 -5.46 -2.23
CA GLY A 38 -14.69 -6.73 -1.68
C GLY A 38 -15.33 -7.67 -2.72
N GLU A 39 -15.31 -7.33 -4.00
CA GLU A 39 -16.10 -8.04 -5.04
C GLU A 39 -15.68 -9.52 -5.25
N LYS A 40 -14.45 -9.89 -4.85
CA LYS A 40 -13.90 -11.25 -5.01
C LYS A 40 -13.73 -12.01 -3.68
N GLY A 41 -14.16 -11.45 -2.56
CA GLY A 41 -13.92 -12.03 -1.24
C GLY A 41 -12.43 -12.09 -0.88
N ALA A 42 -12.03 -13.10 -0.08
CA ALA A 42 -10.65 -13.24 0.37
C ALA A 42 -9.73 -13.84 -0.71
N THR A 43 -8.53 -13.26 -0.86
CA THR A 43 -7.49 -13.78 -1.75
C THR A 43 -7.02 -15.16 -1.31
N LYS A 44 -6.92 -16.11 -2.24
CA LYS A 44 -6.39 -17.47 -1.98
C LYS A 44 -4.94 -17.55 -2.44
N GLY A 45 -4.00 -17.55 -1.50
CA GLY A 45 -2.56 -17.71 -1.78
C GLY A 45 -1.85 -16.41 -2.16
N GLY A 46 -0.57 -16.52 -2.48
CA GLY A 46 0.27 -15.40 -2.94
C GLY A 46 0.40 -15.33 -4.46
N PHE A 47 0.92 -14.21 -4.96
CA PHE A 47 1.17 -13.98 -6.39
C PHE A 47 2.55 -13.38 -6.65
N ALA A 48 3.01 -13.58 -7.89
CA ALA A 48 4.34 -13.21 -8.35
C ALA A 48 4.62 -11.69 -8.29
N ASP A 49 5.88 -11.34 -8.13
CA ASP A 49 6.36 -9.97 -8.29
C ASP A 49 6.22 -9.54 -9.75
N GLU A 50 5.48 -8.46 -10.00
CA GLU A 50 5.08 -8.10 -11.36
C GLU A 50 6.11 -7.22 -12.08
N SER A 51 6.60 -6.18 -11.42
CA SER A 51 7.53 -5.21 -12.00
C SER A 51 8.20 -4.35 -10.92
N TYR A 52 9.45 -3.95 -11.17
CA TYR A 52 10.24 -3.06 -10.31
C TYR A 52 10.53 -1.71 -10.98
N VAL A 53 9.81 -1.35 -12.04
CA VAL A 53 10.06 -0.11 -12.81
C VAL A 53 9.65 1.16 -12.06
N ASN A 54 8.73 1.04 -11.11
CA ASN A 54 8.22 2.17 -10.34
C ASN A 54 9.14 2.41 -9.13
N LYS A 55 9.61 3.66 -8.98
CA LYS A 55 10.48 4.06 -7.87
C LYS A 55 9.72 4.29 -6.57
N LEU A 56 10.41 4.06 -5.47
CA LEU A 56 9.87 4.34 -4.14
C LEU A 56 10.00 5.84 -3.86
N LYS A 57 8.92 6.44 -3.35
CA LYS A 57 8.82 7.86 -3.03
C LYS A 57 7.83 8.05 -1.88
N VAL A 58 7.89 9.19 -1.21
CA VAL A 58 6.79 9.62 -0.32
C VAL A 58 5.44 9.51 -1.05
N GLY A 59 4.47 8.86 -0.40
CA GLY A 59 3.13 8.61 -0.92
C GLY A 59 2.99 7.34 -1.78
N SER A 60 4.07 6.62 -2.08
CA SER A 60 3.99 5.38 -2.84
C SER A 60 3.29 4.27 -2.06
N LEU A 61 2.50 3.46 -2.78
CA LEU A 61 1.96 2.19 -2.30
C LEU A 61 2.88 1.05 -2.73
N MET A 62 3.27 0.23 -1.76
CA MET A 62 4.16 -0.90 -1.95
C MET A 62 3.56 -2.18 -1.39
N MET A 63 3.63 -3.28 -2.12
CA MET A 63 3.22 -4.59 -1.60
C MET A 63 4.21 -5.06 -0.52
N ILE A 64 3.67 -5.60 0.58
CA ILE A 64 4.44 -6.26 1.61
C ILE A 64 4.33 -7.77 1.41
N LYS A 65 5.48 -8.42 1.31
CA LYS A 65 5.62 -9.85 1.08
C LYS A 65 6.42 -10.50 2.20
N LYS A 66 6.46 -11.83 2.21
CA LYS A 66 7.27 -12.55 3.21
C LYS A 66 8.75 -12.28 2.96
N ILE A 67 9.46 -11.89 4.01
CA ILE A 67 10.89 -11.55 3.95
C ILE A 67 11.67 -12.70 3.30
N SER A 68 12.50 -12.37 2.32
CA SER A 68 13.32 -13.32 1.56
C SER A 68 12.56 -14.40 0.78
N ILE A 69 11.25 -14.24 0.58
CA ILE A 69 10.44 -15.13 -0.26
C ILE A 69 9.91 -14.32 -1.47
N PRO A 70 10.57 -14.41 -2.64
CA PRO A 70 10.05 -13.85 -3.89
C PRO A 70 8.64 -14.37 -4.19
N ASP A 71 7.90 -13.62 -5.01
CA ASP A 71 6.60 -14.08 -5.53
C ASP A 71 5.55 -14.43 -4.46
N SER A 72 5.62 -13.77 -3.31
CA SER A 72 4.77 -14.04 -2.14
C SER A 72 3.83 -12.89 -1.78
N ASN A 73 3.52 -12.02 -2.74
CA ASN A 73 2.59 -10.91 -2.55
C ASN A 73 1.18 -11.42 -2.21
N THR A 74 0.49 -10.79 -1.27
CA THR A 74 -0.86 -11.21 -0.84
C THR A 74 -1.80 -10.01 -0.75
N THR A 75 -2.07 -9.53 0.46
CA THR A 75 -2.99 -8.42 0.73
C THR A 75 -2.32 -7.29 1.51
N ALA A 76 -1.21 -7.57 2.21
CA ALA A 76 -0.49 -6.58 2.99
C ALA A 76 0.21 -5.57 2.08
N PHE A 77 0.15 -4.29 2.46
CA PHE A 77 0.76 -3.18 1.75
C PHE A 77 1.23 -2.12 2.74
N ALA A 78 2.08 -1.20 2.27
CA ALA A 78 2.52 -0.03 3.00
C ALA A 78 2.32 1.24 2.16
N ILE A 79 2.10 2.36 2.86
CA ILE A 79 2.19 3.71 2.29
C ILE A 79 3.46 4.34 2.85
N PHE A 80 4.36 4.76 1.96
CA PHE A 80 5.64 5.33 2.38
C PHE A 80 5.51 6.80 2.74
N THR A 81 6.15 7.22 3.83
CA THR A 81 6.15 8.61 4.31
C THR A 81 7.53 9.25 4.26
N THR A 82 8.56 8.49 3.89
CA THR A 82 9.95 8.91 3.72
C THR A 82 10.43 8.55 2.32
N ASP A 83 11.42 9.30 1.83
CA ASP A 83 12.20 8.88 0.67
C ASP A 83 13.23 7.85 1.16
N GLU A 84 12.96 6.58 0.88
CA GLU A 84 13.86 5.46 1.14
C GLU A 84 14.09 4.69 -0.15
N ASP A 85 15.35 4.34 -0.43
CA ASP A 85 15.75 3.58 -1.61
C ASP A 85 16.08 2.12 -1.31
N TYR A 86 16.20 1.76 -0.03
CA TYR A 86 16.58 0.41 0.41
C TYR A 86 15.68 -0.71 -0.14
N TRP A 87 14.40 -0.41 -0.34
CA TRP A 87 13.40 -1.37 -0.82
C TRP A 87 13.21 -1.35 -2.35
N GLU A 88 13.91 -0.48 -3.07
CA GLU A 88 13.86 -0.49 -4.53
C GLU A 88 14.40 -1.81 -5.10
N GLY A 89 13.73 -2.35 -6.12
CA GLY A 89 14.10 -3.63 -6.73
C GLY A 89 13.79 -4.88 -5.90
N THR A 90 13.29 -4.73 -4.67
CA THR A 90 12.88 -5.86 -3.83
C THR A 90 11.38 -6.00 -3.72
N ASN A 91 10.62 -4.90 -3.72
CA ASN A 91 9.17 -4.92 -3.58
C ASN A 91 8.46 -4.19 -4.72
N VAL A 92 7.24 -4.63 -5.04
CA VAL A 92 6.43 -4.05 -6.11
C VAL A 92 5.78 -2.75 -5.62
N VAL A 93 6.18 -1.63 -6.21
CA VAL A 93 5.49 -0.34 -6.08
C VAL A 93 4.39 -0.28 -7.14
N PHE A 94 3.13 -0.11 -6.69
CA PHE A 94 1.95 -0.32 -7.55
C PHE A 94 0.96 0.84 -7.56
N GLY A 95 1.23 1.91 -6.83
CA GLY A 95 0.37 3.09 -6.81
C GLY A 95 0.96 4.25 -6.02
N LYS A 96 0.18 5.32 -5.91
CA LYS A 96 0.49 6.48 -5.06
C LYS A 96 -0.78 7.07 -4.43
N VAL A 97 -0.63 7.69 -3.28
CA VAL A 97 -1.63 8.60 -2.71
C VAL A 97 -1.72 9.85 -3.59
N VAL A 98 -2.94 10.23 -3.96
CA VAL A 98 -3.23 11.43 -4.76
C VAL A 98 -4.03 12.48 -4.00
N ASP A 99 -4.70 12.09 -2.91
CA ASP A 99 -5.36 13.00 -1.99
C ASP A 99 -5.41 12.38 -0.58
N GLY A 100 -5.52 13.22 0.45
CA GLY A 100 -5.65 12.77 1.84
C GLY A 100 -4.33 12.37 2.51
N PHE A 101 -3.17 12.78 1.98
CA PHE A 101 -1.88 12.44 2.60
C PHE A 101 -1.74 12.95 4.04
N LYS A 102 -2.42 14.06 4.40
CA LYS A 102 -2.51 14.53 5.79
C LYS A 102 -3.04 13.47 6.75
N VAL A 103 -3.97 12.61 6.30
CA VAL A 103 -4.50 11.51 7.11
C VAL A 103 -3.42 10.46 7.38
N VAL A 104 -2.54 10.20 6.40
CA VAL A 104 -1.37 9.31 6.56
C VAL A 104 -0.41 9.88 7.61
N GLU A 105 -0.17 11.19 7.59
CA GLU A 105 0.67 11.86 8.60
C GLU A 105 0.07 11.75 10.01
N GLU A 106 -1.26 11.89 10.16
CA GLU A 106 -1.94 11.68 11.44
C GLU A 106 -1.83 10.22 11.93
N MET A 107 -1.96 9.24 11.02
CA MET A 107 -1.73 7.83 11.34
C MET A 107 -0.30 7.57 11.81
N GLN A 108 0.69 8.24 11.23
CA GLN A 108 2.09 8.09 11.64
C GLN A 108 2.34 8.62 13.06
N LYS A 109 1.70 9.73 13.46
CA LYS A 109 1.90 10.36 14.79
C LYS A 109 1.51 9.46 15.96
N ILE A 110 0.53 8.57 15.75
CA ILE A 110 0.07 7.61 16.75
C ILE A 110 0.86 6.29 16.73
N GLY A 111 1.79 6.11 15.80
CA GLY A 111 2.70 4.97 15.77
C GLY A 111 3.88 5.13 16.74
N THR A 112 4.50 4.01 17.06
CA THR A 112 5.77 3.91 17.79
C THR A 112 6.88 3.42 16.85
N GLU A 113 8.14 3.63 17.23
CA GLU A 113 9.30 3.22 16.43
C GLU A 113 9.37 1.69 16.18
N ILE A 114 8.75 0.90 17.05
CA ILE A 114 8.68 -0.56 16.94
C ILE A 114 7.40 -1.06 16.25
N GLY A 115 6.59 -0.16 15.70
CA GLY A 115 5.42 -0.50 14.88
C GLY A 115 4.11 -0.74 15.64
N PHE A 116 4.05 -0.48 16.94
CA PHE A 116 2.79 -0.49 17.70
C PHE A 116 2.09 0.87 17.67
N ILE A 117 0.77 0.87 17.82
CA ILE A 117 -0.02 2.08 18.05
C ILE A 117 0.11 2.47 19.53
N LYS A 118 0.28 3.76 19.81
CA LYS A 118 0.35 4.35 21.16
C LYS A 118 -0.94 4.18 21.95
#